data_AF-B1PU58-F1
#
_entry.id   AF-B1PU58-F1
#
_cell.length_a   1.000
_cell.length_b   1.000
_cell.length_c   1.000
_cell.angle_alpha   90.00
_cell.angle_beta   90.00
_cell.angle_gamma   90.00
#
_symmetry.space_group_name_H-M   'P 1'
#
loop_
_entity.id
_entity.type
_entity.pdbx_description
1 polymer ?
#
loop_
_entity_poly.entity_id
_entity_poly.type
_entity_poly.pdbx_seq_one_letter_code
_entity_poly.pdbx_strand_id
1 'polypeptide(L)' 'LLRHPRVIKKAQEELDRVIGTERFMTEADFPNLPYLQAMTKEALRLHPSTPLMLPHRASTNVKVGGYDIPKDTI' A
#
# COMPACT_ATOMS: atom_id res chain seq x y z
N LEU A 1 2.19 -13.74 -2.91
CA LEU A 1 3.58 -14.08 -3.31
C LEU A 1 3.75 -15.55 -3.67
N LEU A 2 3.40 -16.49 -2.79
CA LEU A 2 3.52 -17.94 -3.08
C LEU A 2 2.80 -18.38 -4.37
N ARG A 3 1.67 -17.75 -4.70
CA ARG A 3 0.91 -17.99 -5.95
C ARG A 3 1.57 -17.37 -7.20
N HIS A 4 2.60 -16.54 -7.05
CA HIS A 4 3.27 -15.81 -8.14
C HIS A 4 4.81 -15.90 -8.00
N PRO A 5 5.42 -17.07 -8.30
CA PRO A 5 6.87 -17.27 -8.13
C PRO A 5 7.74 -16.27 -8.89
N ARG A 6 7.29 -15.83 -10.08
CA ARG A 6 8.00 -14.81 -10.89
C ARG A 6 8.13 -13.46 -10.16
N VAL A 7 7.11 -13.07 -9.38
CA VAL A 7 7.12 -11.81 -8.61
C VAL A 7 8.12 -11.90 -7.46
N ILE A 8 8.15 -13.03 -6.73
CA ILE A 8 9.15 -13.25 -5.68
C ILE A 8 10.56 -13.18 -6.26
N LYS A 9 10.81 -13.88 -7.37
CA LYS A 9 12.14 -13.90 -8.00
C LYS A 9 12.61 -12.50 -8.35
N LYS A 10 11.75 -11.67 -8.94
CA LYS A 10 12.11 -10.29 -9.30
C LYS A 10 12.37 -9.40 -8.08
N ALA A 11 11.66 -9.61 -6.97
CA ALA A 11 11.93 -8.90 -5.72
C ALA A 11 13.26 -9.32 -5.10
N GLN A 12 13.61 -10.61 -5.16
CA GLN A 12 14.91 -11.12 -4.74
C GLN A 12 16.04 -10.52 -5.57
N GLU A 13 15.90 -10.50 -6.91
CA GLU A 13 16.89 -9.88 -7.81
C GLU A 13 17.11 -8.38 -7.49
N GLU A 14 16.05 -7.65 -7.12
CA GLU A 14 16.18 -6.25 -6.70
C GLU A 14 16.93 -6.12 -5.37
N LEU A 15 16.60 -6.95 -4.38
CA LEU A 15 17.26 -6.96 -3.07
C LEU A 15 18.75 -7.33 -3.20
N ASP A 16 19.07 -8.37 -3.96
CA ASP A 16 20.44 -8.82 -4.19
C ASP A 16 21.28 -7.72 -4.87
N ARG A 17 20.67 -6.97 -5.80
CA ARG A 17 21.35 -5.87 -6.50
C ARG A 17 21.60 -4.65 -5.62
N VAL A 18 20.66 -4.30 -4.74
CA VAL A 18 20.68 -3.04 -3.96
C VAL A 18 21.37 -3.21 -2.61
N ILE A 19 21.15 -4.35 -1.95
CA ILE A 19 21.64 -4.62 -0.60
C ILE A 19 22.84 -5.56 -0.62
N GLY A 20 22.84 -6.53 -1.54
CA GLY A 20 23.81 -7.62 -1.56
C GLY A 20 23.58 -8.63 -0.43
N THR A 21 24.59 -9.45 -0.13
CA THR A 21 24.50 -10.56 0.83
C THR A 21 25.25 -10.32 2.14
N GLU A 22 25.96 -9.21 2.27
CA GLU A 22 26.88 -8.97 3.41
C GLU A 22 26.22 -8.29 4.60
N ARG A 23 25.02 -7.72 4.43
CA ARG A 23 24.32 -6.97 5.48
C ARG A 23 22.82 -7.12 5.38
N PHE A 24 22.13 -6.80 6.48
CA PHE A 24 20.69 -6.67 6.49
C PHE A 24 20.22 -5.36 5.86
N MET A 25 18.97 -5.38 5.38
CA MET A 25 18.25 -4.20 4.92
C MET A 25 18.04 -3.20 6.06
N THR A 26 18.19 -1.92 5.76
CA THR A 26 17.84 -0.81 6.65
C THR A 26 16.76 0.06 6.01
N GLU A 27 16.10 0.91 6.79
CA GLU A 27 15.07 1.81 6.28
C GLU A 27 15.59 2.79 5.21
N ALA A 28 16.86 3.18 5.31
CA ALA A 28 17.51 4.07 4.34
C ALA A 28 17.65 3.45 2.94
N ASP A 29 17.59 2.12 2.83
CA ASP A 29 17.64 1.41 1.54
C ASP A 29 16.29 1.44 0.80
N PHE A 30 15.20 1.67 1.51
CA PHE A 30 13.83 1.55 0.99
C PHE A 30 13.56 2.39 -0.26
N PRO A 31 14.04 3.66 -0.38
CA PRO A 31 13.88 4.45 -1.61
C PRO A 31 14.47 3.80 -2.87
N ASN A 32 15.49 2.95 -2.71
CA ASN A 32 16.19 2.26 -3.81
C ASN A 32 15.55 0.91 -4.19
N LEU A 33 14.43 0.54 -3.56
CA LEU A 33 13.71 -0.73 -3.79
C LEU A 33 12.32 -0.51 -4.42
N PRO A 34 12.22 0.07 -5.63
CA PRO A 34 10.94 0.44 -6.23
C PRO A 34 10.03 -0.76 -6.53
N TYR A 35 10.58 -1.93 -6.87
CA TYR A 35 9.77 -3.12 -7.12
C TYR A 35 9.19 -3.69 -5.82
N LEU A 36 9.98 -3.73 -4.75
CA LEU A 36 9.48 -4.08 -3.41
C LEU A 36 8.37 -3.13 -2.96
N GLN A 37 8.55 -1.82 -3.16
CA GLN A 37 7.51 -0.82 -2.89
C GLN A 37 6.24 -1.07 -3.70
N ALA A 38 6.37 -1.36 -5.00
CA ALA A 38 5.23 -1.66 -5.87
C ALA A 38 4.50 -2.93 -5.42
N MET A 39 5.24 -3.96 -5.00
CA MET A 39 4.68 -5.21 -4.48
C MET A 39 3.86 -4.97 -3.20
N THR A 40 4.36 -4.17 -2.26
CA THR A 40 3.62 -3.80 -1.05
C THR A 40 2.37 -2.98 -1.38
N LYS A 41 2.47 -2.01 -2.30
CA LYS A 41 1.32 -1.21 -2.76
C LYS A 41 0.24 -2.09 -3.38
N GLU A 42 0.63 -3.05 -4.20
CA GLU A 42 -0.32 -3.97 -4.86
C GLU A 42 -0.99 -4.90 -3.85
N ALA A 43 -0.25 -5.38 -2.84
CA ALA A 43 -0.82 -6.18 -1.76
C ALA A 43 -1.90 -5.38 -0.99
N LEU A 44 -1.63 -4.12 -0.67
CA LEU A 44 -2.60 -3.24 0.01
C LEU A 44 -3.78 -2.83 -0.90
N ARG A 45 -3.58 -2.73 -2.23
CA ARG A 45 -4.66 -2.49 -3.19
C ARG A 45 -5.66 -3.65 -3.22
N LEU A 46 -5.16 -4.89 -3.21
CA LEU A 46 -5.99 -6.10 -3.24
C LEU A 46 -6.56 -6.46 -1.86
N HIS A 47 -5.78 -6.23 -0.81
CA HIS A 47 -6.10 -6.62 0.56
C HIS A 47 -5.86 -5.44 1.51
N PRO A 48 -6.67 -4.37 1.40
CA PRO A 48 -6.57 -3.24 2.33
C PRO A 48 -6.90 -3.72 3.74
N SER A 49 -6.17 -3.20 4.74
CA SER A 49 -6.43 -3.53 6.15
C SER A 49 -7.82 -3.09 6.61
N THR A 50 -8.35 -2.03 6.00
CA THR A 50 -9.70 -1.49 6.25
C THR A 50 -10.45 -1.39 4.92
N PRO A 51 -11.09 -2.47 4.43
CA PRO A 51 -11.75 -2.48 3.12
C PRO A 51 -12.85 -1.42 2.94
N LEU A 52 -13.53 -1.06 4.03
CA LEU A 52 -14.56 -0.02 4.05
C LEU A 52 -14.10 1.26 4.79
N MET A 53 -12.80 1.40 5.04
CA MET A 53 -12.24 2.42 5.94
C MET A 53 -12.87 2.37 7.34
N LEU A 54 -12.64 3.40 8.16
CA LEU A 54 -13.39 3.60 9.40
C LEU A 54 -14.67 4.39 9.07
N PRO A 55 -15.79 4.18 9.80
CA PRO A 55 -16.98 5.00 9.62
C PRO A 55 -16.64 6.49 9.77
N HIS A 56 -17.08 7.30 8.82
CA HIS A 56 -16.98 8.76 8.90
C HIS A 56 -18.32 9.33 9.37
N ARG A 57 -18.34 10.59 9.80
CA ARG A 57 -19.59 11.30 10.11
C ARG A 57 -19.51 12.73 9.61
N ALA A 58 -20.54 13.17 8.89
CA ALA A 58 -20.62 14.56 8.45
C ALA A 58 -20.76 15.50 9.66
N SER A 59 -19.79 16.39 9.88
CA SER A 59 -19.83 17.36 10.98
C SER A 59 -20.81 18.52 10.75
N THR A 60 -21.16 18.76 9.49
CA THR A 60 -22.08 19.80 9.01
C THR A 60 -22.78 19.33 7.74
N ASN A 61 -23.83 20.07 7.30
CA ASN A 61 -24.43 19.84 5.98
C ASN A 61 -23.42 20.19 4.90
N VAL A 62 -23.09 19.25 4.01
CA VAL A 62 -22.07 19.41 2.97
C VAL A 62 -22.54 18.85 1.64
N LYS A 63 -22.07 19.40 0.51
CA LYS A 63 -22.28 18.81 -0.81
C LYS A 63 -21.06 18.01 -1.25
N VAL A 64 -21.26 16.74 -1.65
CA VAL A 64 -20.21 15.88 -2.20
C VAL A 64 -20.69 15.31 -3.53
N GLY A 65 -19.92 15.51 -4.61
CA GLY A 65 -20.31 15.05 -5.94
C GLY A 65 -21.64 15.63 -6.47
N GLY A 66 -22.08 16.78 -5.93
CA GLY A 66 -23.36 17.42 -6.25
C GLY A 66 -24.53 17.03 -5.34
N TYR A 67 -24.38 15.99 -4.51
CA TYR A 67 -25.41 15.51 -3.58
C TYR A 67 -25.32 16.20 -2.23
N ASP A 68 -26.48 16.49 -1.61
CA ASP A 68 -26.56 17.00 -0.24
C ASP A 68 -26.36 15.85 0.76
N ILE A 69 -25.35 15.99 1.63
CA ILE A 69 -25.07 15.12 2.76
C ILE A 69 -25.40 15.89 4.04
N PRO A 70 -26.50 15.56 4.74
CA PRO A 70 -26.85 16.19 6.00
C PRO A 70 -25.81 15.92 7.09
N LYS A 71 -25.72 16.85 8.04
CA LYS A 71 -25.00 16.67 9.29
C LYS A 71 -25.41 15.36 9.97
N ASP A 72 -24.44 14.72 10.61
CA ASP A 72 -24.57 13.46 11.35
C ASP A 72 -24.79 12.20 10.50
N THR A 73 -24.82 12.31 9.17
CA THR A 73 -24.77 11.16 8.23
C THR A 73 -23.48 10.37 8.42
N ILE A 74 -23.59 9.03 8.49
CA ILE A 74 -22.47 8.07 8.62
C ILE A 74 -22.07 7.55 7.24
#